data_AF-A0A4S2FN22-F1
#
_entry.id   AF-A0A4S2FN22-F1
#
_cell.length_a   1.000
_cell.length_b   1.000
_cell.length_c   1.000
_cell.angle_alpha   90.00
_cell.angle_beta   90.00
_cell.angle_gamma   90.00
#
_symmetry.space_group_name_H-M   'P 1'
#
loop_
_entity.id
_entity.type
_entity.pdbx_description
1 polymer ?
#
loop_
_entity_poly.entity_id
_entity_poly.type
_entity_poly.pdbx_seq_one_letter_code
_entity_poly.pdbx_strand_id
1 'polypeptide(L)'
;MINIPEKYDQEKEFTIQYDVSELLQTDLSDNLKSRLMNLGNPTVRRFVALFPIQGKVRISVIRDSLNSIKDILPENLFEETKSEVREICDDYKWRNSKEGKLILQIEDWIKEARLCVATDFPSEHIYIGRSFIEPVSLIVGGYVKELRTKAMIESCLNNVNPPIAIEYRISVCD
;
A
#
# COMPACT_ATOMS: atom_id res chain seq x y z
N MET A 1 -6.23 -34.80 13.66
CA MET A 1 -6.36 -33.52 14.39
C MET A 1 -5.78 -32.46 13.47
N ILE A 2 -6.58 -31.51 12.99
CA ILE A 2 -6.11 -30.48 12.07
C ILE A 2 -5.18 -29.54 12.86
N ASN A 3 -3.98 -29.28 12.35
CA ASN A 3 -3.10 -28.29 12.95
C ASN A 3 -3.59 -26.89 12.52
N ILE A 4 -4.45 -26.29 13.36
CA ILE A 4 -5.09 -24.99 13.08
C ILE A 4 -4.04 -23.90 12.79
N PRO A 5 -2.96 -23.75 13.59
CA PRO A 5 -1.87 -22.81 13.26
C PRO A 5 -1.29 -22.99 11.85
N GLU A 6 -0.91 -24.21 11.47
CA GLU A 6 -0.33 -24.46 10.14
C GLU A 6 -1.30 -24.11 9.00
N LYS A 7 -2.57 -24.46 9.17
CA LYS A 7 -3.59 -24.21 8.15
C LYS A 7 -3.93 -22.72 8.05
N TYR A 8 -3.96 -22.02 9.18
CA TYR A 8 -4.08 -20.57 9.25
C TYR A 8 -2.92 -19.89 8.51
N ASP A 9 -1.68 -20.29 8.77
CA ASP A 9 -0.51 -19.70 8.12
C ASP A 9 -0.53 -19.94 6.61
N GLN A 10 -0.86 -21.16 6.16
CA GLN A 10 -1.01 -21.47 4.73
C GLN A 10 -2.09 -20.61 4.05
N GLU A 11 -3.28 -20.50 4.64
CA GLU A 11 -4.36 -19.71 4.05
C GLU A 11 -4.05 -18.21 4.03
N LYS A 12 -3.36 -17.73 5.08
CA LYS A 12 -2.87 -16.36 5.18
C LYS A 12 -1.80 -16.07 4.11
N GLU A 13 -0.91 -17.01 3.81
CA GLU A 13 0.11 -16.88 2.75
C GLU A 13 -0.50 -16.70 1.35
N PHE A 14 -1.74 -17.13 1.12
CA PHE A 14 -2.48 -16.89 -0.13
C PHE A 14 -3.25 -15.56 -0.15
N THR A 15 -2.95 -14.65 0.80
CA THR A 15 -3.50 -13.31 0.82
C THR A 15 -2.42 -12.25 0.97
N ILE A 16 -2.63 -11.09 0.36
CA ILE A 16 -1.78 -9.92 0.52
C ILE A 16 -2.00 -9.38 1.93
N GLN A 17 -0.97 -9.48 2.76
CA GLN A 17 -0.99 -9.10 4.17
C GLN A 17 -0.24 -7.80 4.48
N TYR A 18 0.56 -7.30 3.55
CA TYR A 18 1.31 -6.06 3.69
C TYR A 18 0.53 -4.87 3.13
N ASP A 19 0.83 -3.68 3.65
CA ASP A 19 0.26 -2.43 3.18
C ASP A 19 0.98 -1.98 1.89
N VAL A 20 0.27 -2.01 0.76
CA VAL A 20 0.87 -1.59 -0.52
C VAL A 20 1.22 -0.11 -0.56
N SER A 21 0.61 0.73 0.30
CA SER A 21 0.93 2.16 0.34
C SER A 21 2.36 2.44 0.78
N GLU A 22 2.97 1.53 1.54
CA GLU A 22 4.38 1.60 1.95
C GLU A 22 5.36 1.29 0.81
N LEU A 23 4.89 0.67 -0.26
CA LEU A 23 5.70 0.32 -1.43
C LEU A 23 5.69 1.41 -2.52
N LEU A 24 4.80 2.40 -2.41
CA LEU A 24 4.64 3.44 -3.41
C LEU A 24 5.70 4.53 -3.26
N GLN A 25 6.43 4.78 -4.32
CA GLN A 25 7.39 5.88 -4.37
C GLN A 25 6.65 7.20 -4.61
N THR A 26 6.81 8.10 -3.65
CA THR A 26 6.31 9.47 -3.77
C THR A 26 7.43 10.50 -3.80
N ASP A 27 8.66 10.07 -3.54
CA ASP A 27 9.79 10.93 -3.30
C ASP A 27 11.07 10.37 -3.92
N LEU A 28 12.04 11.24 -4.19
CA LEU A 28 13.38 10.83 -4.58
C LEU A 28 14.10 10.19 -3.38
N SER A 29 14.97 9.22 -3.64
CA SER A 29 15.81 8.61 -2.61
C SER A 29 16.69 9.65 -1.92
N ASP A 30 16.92 9.49 -0.61
CA ASP A 30 17.72 10.43 0.16
C ASP A 30 19.15 10.58 -0.38
N ASN A 31 19.71 9.47 -0.88
CA ASN A 31 21.02 9.45 -1.53
C ASN A 31 21.02 10.31 -2.80
N LEU A 32 20.02 10.15 -3.67
CA LEU A 32 19.92 10.92 -4.91
C LEU A 32 19.69 12.40 -4.60
N LYS A 33 18.79 12.73 -3.65
CA LYS A 33 18.56 14.10 -3.20
C LYS A 33 19.83 14.77 -2.72
N SER A 34 20.60 14.09 -1.86
CA SER A 34 21.86 14.62 -1.34
C SER A 34 22.83 14.95 -2.47
N ARG A 35 23.02 14.02 -3.41
CA ARG A 35 23.90 14.21 -4.57
C ARG A 35 23.45 15.36 -5.47
N LEU A 36 22.14 15.46 -5.74
CA LEU A 36 21.57 16.57 -6.52
C LEU A 36 21.73 17.92 -5.81
N MET A 37 21.50 17.97 -4.50
CA MET A 37 21.61 19.19 -3.70
C MET A 37 23.05 19.68 -3.56
N ASN A 38 24.02 18.76 -3.54
CA ASN A 38 25.46 19.06 -3.47
C ASN A 38 26.00 19.78 -4.72
N LEU A 39 25.27 19.77 -5.83
CA LEU A 39 25.62 20.56 -7.02
C LEU A 39 25.49 22.07 -6.79
N GLY A 40 24.78 22.50 -5.73
CA GLY A 40 24.60 23.92 -5.39
C GLY A 40 23.80 24.72 -6.44
N ASN A 41 23.20 24.06 -7.43
CA ASN A 41 22.52 24.72 -8.54
C ASN A 41 21.06 25.08 -8.18
N PRO A 42 20.62 26.34 -8.35
CA PRO A 42 19.25 26.76 -8.02
C PRO A 42 18.15 26.08 -8.83
N THR A 43 18.42 25.68 -10.08
CA THR A 43 17.46 24.95 -10.93
C THR A 43 17.28 23.52 -10.44
N VAL A 44 18.39 22.84 -10.08
CA VAL A 44 18.35 21.50 -9.48
C VAL A 44 17.63 21.54 -8.13
N ARG A 45 17.90 22.54 -7.29
CA ARG A 45 17.17 22.71 -6.01
C ARG A 45 15.67 22.86 -6.22
N ARG A 46 15.24 23.64 -7.22
CA ARG A 46 13.82 23.79 -7.57
C ARG A 46 13.19 22.49 -8.06
N PHE A 47 13.92 21.70 -8.83
CA PHE A 47 13.49 20.36 -9.23
C PHE A 47 13.31 19.42 -8.04
N VAL A 48 14.31 19.33 -7.14
CA VAL A 48 14.25 18.48 -5.95
C VAL A 48 13.06 18.86 -5.06
N ALA A 49 12.73 20.15 -4.95
CA ALA A 49 11.59 20.65 -4.18
C ALA A 49 10.21 20.25 -4.73
N LEU A 50 10.13 19.64 -5.92
CA LEU A 50 8.90 19.04 -6.43
C LEU A 50 8.54 17.71 -5.73
N PHE A 51 9.49 17.16 -4.97
CA PHE A 51 9.36 15.88 -4.28
C PHE A 51 9.38 16.08 -2.74
N PRO A 52 8.58 15.30 -1.97
CA PRO A 52 7.64 14.29 -2.44
C PRO A 52 6.50 14.91 -3.26
N ILE A 53 5.94 14.15 -4.21
CA ILE A 53 4.80 14.62 -5.02
C ILE A 53 3.59 14.81 -4.09
N GLN A 54 3.24 16.06 -3.85
CA GLN A 54 2.09 16.46 -3.05
C GLN A 54 0.98 17.05 -3.91
N GLY A 55 -0.28 16.77 -3.55
CA GLY A 55 -1.45 17.40 -4.16
C GLY A 55 -1.58 17.15 -5.66
N LYS A 56 -2.00 18.18 -6.41
CA LYS A 56 -2.29 18.10 -7.86
C LYS A 56 -1.12 18.52 -8.74
N VAL A 57 0.12 18.23 -8.34
CA VAL A 57 1.28 18.47 -9.21
C VAL A 57 1.07 17.68 -10.50
N ARG A 58 1.20 18.37 -11.64
CA ARG A 58 1.05 17.76 -12.95
C ARG A 58 2.37 17.06 -13.30
N ILE A 59 2.29 15.80 -13.71
CA ILE A 59 3.44 15.02 -14.20
C ILE A 59 4.21 15.78 -15.29
N SER A 60 3.52 16.58 -16.11
CA SER A 60 4.16 17.44 -17.11
C SER A 60 5.17 18.42 -16.48
N VAL A 61 4.83 19.05 -15.36
CA VAL A 61 5.71 19.99 -14.64
C VAL A 61 6.98 19.29 -14.17
N ILE A 62 6.86 18.06 -13.67
CA ILE A 62 8.01 17.26 -13.23
C ILE A 62 8.91 16.91 -14.42
N ARG A 63 8.32 16.49 -15.55
CA ARG A 63 9.06 16.16 -16.78
C ARG A 63 9.77 17.39 -17.38
N ASP A 64 9.08 18.52 -17.44
CA ASP A 64 9.66 19.78 -17.93
C ASP A 64 10.83 20.21 -17.03
N SER A 65 10.66 20.09 -15.71
CA SER A 65 11.71 20.39 -14.75
C SER A 65 12.89 19.42 -14.86
N LEU A 66 12.66 18.12 -15.10
CA LEU A 66 13.73 17.14 -15.33
C LEU A 66 14.52 17.48 -16.60
N ASN A 67 13.84 17.82 -17.70
CA ASN A 67 14.50 18.20 -18.94
C ASN A 67 15.34 19.48 -18.76
N SER A 68 14.88 20.43 -17.93
CA SER A 68 15.60 21.68 -17.67
C SER A 68 16.94 21.50 -16.92
N ILE A 69 17.14 20.34 -16.28
CA ILE A 69 18.39 20.03 -15.56
C ILE A 69 19.29 19.06 -16.33
N LYS A 70 18.89 18.62 -17.52
CA LYS A 70 19.63 17.63 -18.32
C LYS A 70 21.08 18.06 -18.59
N ASP A 71 21.27 19.29 -19.05
CA ASP A 71 22.61 19.81 -19.39
C ASP A 71 23.40 20.30 -18.16
N ILE A 72 22.78 20.27 -16.96
CA ILE A 72 23.41 20.62 -15.68
C ILE A 72 24.00 19.35 -15.02
N LEU A 73 23.31 18.22 -15.16
CA LEU A 73 23.70 16.97 -14.51
C LEU A 73 24.73 16.20 -15.33
N PRO A 74 25.73 15.57 -14.68
CA PRO A 74 26.50 14.49 -15.29
C PRO A 74 25.56 13.41 -15.83
N GLU A 75 25.90 12.83 -16.98
CA GLU A 75 25.03 11.89 -17.71
C GLU A 75 24.52 10.73 -16.84
N ASN A 76 25.40 10.12 -16.05
CA ASN A 76 25.05 9.03 -15.14
C ASN A 76 24.03 9.46 -14.07
N LEU A 77 24.22 10.64 -13.48
CA LEU A 77 23.32 11.20 -12.47
C LEU A 77 21.98 11.60 -13.09
N PHE A 78 21.98 12.08 -14.34
CA PHE A 78 20.75 12.38 -15.05
C PHE A 78 19.93 11.13 -15.32
N GLU A 79 20.54 10.05 -15.83
CA GLU A 79 19.80 8.81 -16.12
C GLU A 79 19.27 8.12 -14.86
N GLU A 80 20.04 8.14 -13.76
CA GLU A 80 19.56 7.68 -12.45
C GLU A 80 18.35 8.50 -11.97
N THR A 81 18.46 9.84 -12.03
CA THR A 81 17.36 10.75 -11.66
C THR A 81 16.11 10.49 -12.50
N LYS A 82 16.30 10.33 -13.81
CA LYS A 82 15.21 10.04 -14.75
C LYS A 82 14.54 8.70 -14.48
N SER A 83 15.28 7.69 -14.02
CA SER A 83 14.73 6.40 -13.62
C SER A 83 13.82 6.54 -12.39
N GLU A 84 14.32 7.15 -11.31
CA GLU A 84 13.51 7.36 -10.10
C GLU A 84 12.26 8.22 -10.39
N VAL A 85 12.41 9.30 -11.17
CA VAL A 85 11.27 10.14 -11.57
C VAL A 85 10.21 9.33 -12.33
N ARG A 86 10.63 8.37 -13.16
CA ARG A 86 9.70 7.51 -13.89
C ARG A 86 8.89 6.63 -12.93
N GLU A 87 9.57 5.97 -11.99
CA GLU A 87 8.94 5.13 -10.97
C GLU A 87 7.93 5.92 -10.13
N ILE A 88 8.34 7.05 -9.56
CA ILE A 88 7.48 7.96 -8.79
C ILE A 88 6.27 8.43 -9.64
N CYS A 89 6.48 8.74 -10.93
CA CYS A 89 5.39 9.16 -11.81
C CYS A 89 4.41 8.02 -12.10
N ASP A 90 4.88 6.78 -12.23
CA ASP A 90 4.04 5.61 -12.49
C ASP A 90 3.22 5.26 -11.24
N ASP A 91 3.83 5.29 -10.05
CA ASP A 91 3.13 5.15 -8.77
C ASP A 91 2.13 6.28 -8.54
N TYR A 92 2.49 7.52 -8.90
CA TYR A 92 1.57 8.65 -8.83
C TYR A 92 0.37 8.51 -9.78
N LYS A 93 0.53 7.92 -10.96
CA LYS A 93 -0.63 7.62 -11.83
C LYS A 93 -1.48 6.52 -11.22
N TRP A 94 -0.84 5.45 -10.74
CA TRP A 94 -1.54 4.30 -10.18
C TRP A 94 -2.39 4.71 -8.97
N ARG A 95 -1.82 5.40 -7.98
CA ARG A 95 -2.55 5.89 -6.80
C ARG A 95 -3.73 6.81 -7.13
N ASN A 96 -3.67 7.48 -8.28
CA ASN A 96 -4.72 8.39 -8.74
C ASN A 96 -5.74 7.73 -9.68
N SER A 97 -5.46 6.52 -10.15
CA SER A 97 -6.38 5.69 -10.94
C SER A 97 -7.59 5.26 -10.10
N LYS A 98 -8.64 4.78 -10.78
CA LYS A 98 -9.83 4.26 -10.10
C LYS A 98 -9.48 3.05 -9.20
N GLU A 99 -8.67 2.14 -9.73
CA GLU A 99 -8.26 0.92 -9.04
C GLU A 99 -7.34 1.23 -7.85
N GLY A 100 -6.29 2.01 -8.05
CA GLY A 100 -5.35 2.37 -6.98
C GLY A 100 -6.03 3.11 -5.83
N LYS A 101 -6.99 4.01 -6.11
CA LYS A 101 -7.78 4.66 -5.06
C LYS A 101 -8.61 3.67 -4.26
N LEU A 102 -9.24 2.72 -4.92
CA LEU A 102 -10.04 1.70 -4.25
C LEU A 102 -9.16 0.79 -3.38
N ILE A 103 -8.01 0.35 -3.91
CA ILE A 103 -7.06 -0.47 -3.15
C ILE A 103 -6.56 0.29 -1.92
N LEU A 104 -6.20 1.57 -2.04
CA LEU A 104 -5.77 2.37 -0.88
C LEU A 104 -6.88 2.54 0.17
N GLN A 105 -8.14 2.70 -0.25
CA GLN A 105 -9.28 2.70 0.68
C GLN A 105 -9.45 1.36 1.39
N ILE A 106 -9.23 0.24 0.67
CA ILE A 106 -9.25 -1.10 1.26
C ILE A 106 -8.11 -1.25 2.28
N GLU A 107 -6.90 -0.77 1.99
CA GLU A 107 -5.77 -0.85 2.93
C GLU A 107 -6.04 -0.05 4.22
N ASP A 108 -6.56 1.17 4.10
CA ASP A 108 -6.93 1.98 5.26
C ASP A 108 -7.98 1.26 6.12
N TRP A 109 -8.98 0.65 5.48
CA TRP A 109 -9.97 -0.16 6.18
C TRP A 109 -9.37 -1.41 6.83
N ILE A 110 -8.46 -2.13 6.14
CA ILE A 110 -7.79 -3.33 6.68
C ILE A 110 -7.03 -3.00 7.97
N LYS A 111 -6.36 -1.84 8.04
CA LYS A 111 -5.65 -1.40 9.26
C LYS A 111 -6.60 -1.26 10.43
N GLU A 112 -7.73 -0.59 10.23
CA GLU A 112 -8.75 -0.39 11.26
C GLU A 112 -9.43 -1.71 11.65
N ALA A 113 -9.77 -2.55 10.67
CA ALA A 113 -10.35 -3.87 10.88
C ALA A 113 -9.44 -4.80 11.70
N ARG A 114 -8.14 -4.83 11.38
CA ARG A 114 -7.15 -5.60 12.15
C ARG A 114 -7.05 -5.11 13.59
N LEU A 115 -7.16 -3.79 13.80
CA LEU A 115 -7.18 -3.21 15.14
C LEU A 115 -8.46 -3.59 15.92
N CYS A 116 -9.66 -3.57 15.31
CA CYS A 116 -10.89 -4.09 15.95
C CYS A 116 -10.65 -5.54 16.40
N VAL A 117 -10.21 -6.40 15.48
CA VAL A 117 -10.09 -7.84 15.77
C VAL A 117 -9.06 -8.13 16.83
N ALA A 118 -7.89 -7.47 16.78
CA ALA A 118 -6.86 -7.64 17.80
C ALA A 118 -7.30 -7.16 19.20
N THR A 119 -8.20 -6.19 19.27
CA THR A 119 -8.68 -5.61 20.54
C THR A 119 -9.82 -6.44 21.13
N ASP A 120 -10.82 -6.78 20.32
CA ASP A 120 -12.07 -7.40 20.78
C ASP A 120 -12.01 -8.93 20.77
N PHE A 121 -11.16 -9.52 19.92
CA PHE A 121 -11.03 -10.97 19.74
C PHE A 121 -9.56 -11.44 19.78
N PRO A 122 -8.77 -11.09 20.82
CA PRO A 122 -7.32 -11.32 20.86
C PRO A 122 -6.90 -12.80 20.86
N SER A 123 -7.83 -13.72 21.12
CA SER A 123 -7.56 -15.17 21.19
C SER A 123 -7.92 -15.92 19.91
N GLU A 124 -8.50 -15.25 18.92
CA GLU A 124 -8.96 -15.89 17.68
C GLU A 124 -7.92 -15.77 16.55
N HIS A 125 -7.82 -16.79 15.71
CA HIS A 125 -6.86 -16.81 14.60
C HIS A 125 -7.53 -16.21 13.36
N ILE A 126 -7.52 -14.89 13.24
CA ILE A 126 -8.14 -14.17 12.12
C ILE A 126 -7.08 -13.43 11.29
N TYR A 127 -7.14 -13.61 9.98
CA TYR A 127 -6.36 -12.82 9.02
C TYR A 127 -7.31 -12.01 8.15
N ILE A 128 -6.88 -10.79 7.84
CA ILE A 128 -7.62 -9.82 7.03
C ILE A 128 -6.65 -9.33 5.98
N GLY A 129 -6.98 -9.49 4.70
CA GLY A 129 -6.08 -9.11 3.62
C GLY A 129 -6.79 -9.10 2.27
N ARG A 130 -6.02 -8.91 1.20
CA ARG A 130 -6.53 -8.92 -0.17
C ARG A 130 -6.18 -10.22 -0.89
N SER A 131 -6.90 -10.57 -1.95
CA SER A 131 -6.56 -11.73 -2.77
C SER A 131 -5.30 -11.48 -3.61
N PHE A 132 -4.41 -12.47 -3.74
CA PHE A 132 -3.30 -12.39 -4.70
C PHE A 132 -3.74 -12.48 -6.16
N ILE A 133 -4.87 -13.16 -6.43
CA ILE A 133 -5.38 -13.37 -7.80
C ILE A 133 -6.16 -12.13 -8.26
N GLU A 134 -6.97 -11.55 -7.36
CA GLU A 134 -7.77 -10.36 -7.63
C GLU A 134 -7.50 -9.32 -6.53
N PRO A 135 -6.50 -8.43 -6.70
CA PRO A 135 -6.03 -7.55 -5.62
C PRO A 135 -7.06 -6.58 -5.04
N VAL A 136 -8.20 -6.38 -5.73
CA VAL A 136 -9.32 -5.58 -5.21
C VAL A 136 -10.17 -6.40 -4.23
N SER A 137 -10.16 -7.73 -4.28
CA SER A 137 -11.02 -8.57 -3.44
C SER A 137 -10.51 -8.64 -2.00
N LEU A 138 -11.41 -8.38 -1.04
CA LEU A 138 -11.14 -8.33 0.40
C LEU A 138 -11.54 -9.65 1.05
N ILE A 139 -10.60 -10.31 1.71
CA ILE A 139 -10.77 -11.62 2.34
C ILE A 139 -10.58 -11.47 3.85
N VAL A 140 -11.54 -11.99 4.60
CA VAL A 140 -11.44 -12.20 6.05
C VAL A 140 -11.55 -13.68 6.30
N GLY A 141 -10.45 -14.32 6.68
CA GLY A 141 -10.43 -15.75 6.98
C GLY A 141 -9.86 -16.03 8.35
N GLY A 142 -9.98 -17.28 8.76
CA GLY A 142 -9.47 -17.70 10.05
C GLY A 142 -10.27 -18.81 10.70
N TYR A 143 -9.96 -19.02 11.97
CA TYR A 143 -10.47 -20.11 12.77
C TYR A 143 -10.95 -19.60 14.11
N VAL A 144 -12.18 -19.96 14.45
CA VAL A 144 -12.80 -19.65 15.75
C VAL A 144 -13.32 -20.90 16.42
N LYS A 145 -13.45 -20.85 17.75
CA LYS A 145 -14.00 -21.97 18.54
C LYS A 145 -15.52 -22.06 18.48
N GLU A 146 -16.19 -20.92 18.41
CA GLU A 146 -17.65 -20.87 18.54
C GLU A 146 -18.30 -20.13 17.37
N LEU A 147 -19.45 -20.65 16.92
CA LEU A 147 -20.26 -20.01 15.88
C LEU A 147 -20.71 -18.59 16.28
N ARG A 148 -20.94 -18.36 17.58
CA ARG A 148 -21.29 -17.04 18.10
C ARG A 148 -20.14 -16.04 17.90
N THR A 149 -18.90 -16.46 18.14
CA THR A 149 -17.72 -15.62 17.94
C THR A 149 -17.55 -15.25 16.48
N LYS A 150 -17.76 -16.20 15.55
CA LYS A 150 -17.78 -15.91 14.12
C LYS A 150 -18.78 -14.79 13.79
N ALA A 151 -20.02 -14.92 14.24
CA ALA A 151 -21.07 -13.92 13.97
C ALA A 151 -20.73 -12.54 14.58
N MET A 152 -20.09 -12.50 15.76
CA MET A 152 -19.65 -11.25 16.39
C MET A 152 -18.52 -10.58 15.60
N ILE A 153 -17.54 -11.34 15.10
CA ILE A 153 -16.45 -10.81 14.27
C ILE A 153 -17.01 -10.25 12.96
N GLU A 154 -17.86 -11.01 12.25
CA GLU A 154 -18.50 -10.56 11.01
C GLU A 154 -19.30 -9.27 11.26
N SER A 155 -20.02 -9.19 12.40
CA SER A 155 -20.74 -7.97 12.78
C SER A 155 -19.81 -6.80 13.11
N CYS A 156 -18.67 -6.99 13.82
CA CYS A 156 -17.73 -5.88 14.06
C CYS A 156 -17.27 -5.34 12.71
N LEU A 157 -16.76 -6.22 11.84
CA LEU A 157 -16.12 -5.82 10.59
C LEU A 157 -17.11 -5.12 9.65
N ASN A 158 -18.35 -5.59 9.55
CA ASN A 158 -19.38 -4.91 8.78
C ASN A 158 -19.70 -3.51 9.34
N ASN A 159 -19.62 -3.31 10.66
CA ASN A 159 -19.85 -2.00 11.29
C ASN A 159 -18.70 -1.01 11.08
N VAL A 160 -17.50 -1.48 10.69
CA VAL A 160 -16.38 -0.62 10.24
C VAL A 160 -16.61 -0.11 8.81
N ASN A 161 -17.78 -0.38 8.19
CA ASN A 161 -18.17 0.10 6.86
C ASN A 161 -17.13 -0.23 5.77
N PRO A 162 -16.93 -1.53 5.44
CA PRO A 162 -15.95 -1.93 4.44
C PRO A 162 -16.23 -1.24 3.09
N PRO A 163 -15.18 -0.78 2.38
CA PRO A 163 -15.34 -0.08 1.11
C PRO A 163 -15.85 -0.98 -0.01
N ILE A 164 -15.77 -2.30 0.17
CA ILE A 164 -16.30 -3.33 -0.73
C ILE A 164 -16.88 -4.50 0.07
N ALA A 165 -17.56 -5.42 -0.59
CA ALA A 165 -18.03 -6.65 0.04
C ALA A 165 -16.85 -7.49 0.56
N ILE A 166 -17.00 -8.02 1.78
CA ILE A 166 -16.02 -8.92 2.40
C ILE A 166 -16.33 -10.36 2.00
N GLU A 167 -15.31 -11.09 1.56
CA GLU A 167 -15.37 -12.53 1.42
C GLU A 167 -14.98 -13.21 2.73
N TYR A 168 -15.98 -13.70 3.47
CA TYR A 168 -15.75 -14.40 4.74
C TYR A 168 -15.39 -15.87 4.52
N ARG A 169 -14.21 -16.25 5.01
CA ARG A 169 -13.66 -17.61 5.03
C ARG A 169 -13.32 -18.06 6.46
N ILE A 170 -14.17 -17.69 7.42
CA ILE A 170 -14.00 -18.05 8.84
C ILE A 170 -14.60 -19.44 9.09
N SER A 171 -13.77 -20.37 9.54
CA SER A 171 -14.15 -21.73 9.92
C SER A 171 -14.36 -21.84 11.43
N VAL A 172 -15.31 -22.68 11.85
CA VAL A 172 -15.50 -23.06 13.26
C VAL A 172 -14.76 -24.38 13.49
N CYS A 173 -13.89 -24.40 14.50
CA CYS A 173 -13.16 -25.60 14.91
C CYS A 173 -13.67 -26.06 16.26
N ASP A 174 -14.34 -27.23 16.26
CA ASP A 174 -14.70 -27.98 17.46
C ASP A 174 -13.46 -28.67 18.07
#